data_AF-A0A9D4P725-F1
#
_entry.id   AF-A0A9D4P725-F1
#
_cell.length_a   1.000
_cell.length_b   1.000
_cell.length_c   1.000
_cell.angle_alpha   90.00
_cell.angle_beta   90.00
_cell.angle_gamma   90.00
#
_symmetry.space_group_name_H-M   'P 1'
#
loop_
_entity.id
_entity.type
_entity.pdbx_description
1 polymer ?
#
loop_
_entity_poly.entity_id
_entity_poly.type
_entity_poly.pdbx_seq_one_letter_code
_entity_poly.pdbx_strand_id
1 'polypeptide(L)'
;MLFYFRHFIYKAMKHIVEQHGTSRFRLLHNTEVILYLYGLIRLLIIGLMFFDSKTFPLYEYDYGSKYFWNHRKILNKFFLIILILIFIAGLHGIKTFFYTHVDTLSFQMQYDCIVYNTDQYYKSRDTDENIAMKLSQRFEDYQQQFVRNHRLLSKIIPRFLVNHLFRIRVWIDSWLQLDRVDRNLFENQNKMRLFPNANIKSRKHVLLFVLIIDCFNFIGHIFVAISVLIGMFFIVPELATTDIVRNSLIMKFYLFIESIIFLVDALLLFQCIMLLFCSVSAPFQVFHNTLKHLNQKFYAISENSRIGKPIGANELKELQFIYRQHNILCYYEIFTDKDVWSQALYYYALVSIPINVTFMCELILEDLPKKTRFLFLGLTALHVLAALAHVTSAFHKIKDYIPAVQVQLNRLTHLRMKLKYDDLYERLTHGKKIAYTFGYLGDLTYRGLFEAFLGYIAAFFLIIRFYMNGNQTS
;
A
#
# COMPACT_ATOMS: atom_id res chain seq x y z
N MET A 1 -0.65 19.97 0.91
CA MET A 1 0.39 18.93 0.78
C MET A 1 1.07 18.85 -0.60
N LEU A 2 0.50 19.51 -1.62
CA LEU A 2 0.81 19.37 -3.05
C LEU A 2 2.24 19.73 -3.54
N PHE A 3 3.16 20.20 -2.70
CA PHE A 3 4.49 20.68 -3.16
C PHE A 3 5.68 19.89 -2.62
N TYR A 4 5.47 18.83 -1.82
CA TYR A 4 6.55 18.07 -1.18
C TYR A 4 6.72 16.67 -1.79
N PHE A 5 7.11 16.61 -3.06
CA PHE A 5 7.14 15.35 -3.82
C PHE A 5 8.33 14.42 -3.50
N ARG A 6 9.50 14.96 -3.11
CA ARG A 6 10.74 14.17 -2.97
C ARG A 6 10.82 13.28 -1.73
N HIS A 7 9.93 13.50 -0.76
CA HIS A 7 9.80 12.71 0.49
C HIS A 7 8.33 12.62 0.91
N PHE A 8 7.49 12.29 -0.06
CA PHE A 8 6.05 12.44 0.07
C PHE A 8 5.49 11.67 1.28
N ILE A 9 5.78 10.37 1.42
CA ILE A 9 5.18 9.51 2.45
C ILE A 9 5.64 9.91 3.84
N TYR A 10 6.93 10.13 4.03
CA TYR A 10 7.48 10.60 5.30
C TYR A 10 6.84 11.94 5.70
N LYS A 11 6.82 12.93 4.79
CA LYS A 11 6.28 14.26 5.08
C LYS A 11 4.77 14.27 5.25
N ALA A 12 4.04 13.50 4.45
CA ALA A 12 2.59 13.38 4.54
C ALA A 12 2.18 12.77 5.87
N MET A 13 2.75 11.61 6.23
CA MET A 13 2.45 10.96 7.51
C MET A 13 2.82 11.85 8.70
N LYS A 14 3.97 12.52 8.63
CA LYS A 14 4.40 13.48 9.65
C LYS A 14 3.44 14.66 9.77
N HIS A 15 3.04 15.26 8.64
CA HIS A 15 2.10 16.36 8.60
C HIS A 15 0.72 15.96 9.14
N ILE A 16 0.20 14.80 8.73
CA ILE A 16 -1.09 14.28 9.17
C ILE A 16 -1.12 14.16 10.69
N VAL A 17 -0.09 13.56 11.29
CA VAL A 17 -0.07 13.30 12.74
C VAL A 17 0.28 14.55 13.55
N GLU A 18 1.33 15.29 13.17
CA GLU A 18 1.83 16.42 13.96
C GLU A 18 0.97 17.68 13.82
N GLN A 19 0.27 17.88 12.70
CA GLN A 19 -0.54 19.08 12.45
C GLN A 19 -2.04 18.85 12.61
N HIS A 20 -2.49 17.62 12.92
CA HIS A 20 -3.90 17.22 12.98
C HIS A 20 -4.79 18.18 13.78
N GLY A 21 -4.29 18.63 14.94
CA GLY A 21 -5.01 19.50 15.86
C GLY A 21 -5.08 20.97 15.45
N THR A 22 -4.35 21.39 14.42
CA THR A 22 -4.24 22.81 14.05
C THR A 22 -5.42 23.28 13.20
N SER A 23 -5.84 24.54 13.38
CA SER A 23 -6.90 25.16 12.55
C SER A 23 -6.50 25.22 11.07
N ARG A 24 -5.21 25.46 10.79
CA ARG A 24 -4.66 25.50 9.43
C ARG A 24 -4.78 24.16 8.72
N PHE A 25 -4.51 23.04 9.41
CA PHE A 25 -4.68 21.70 8.87
C PHE A 25 -6.14 21.44 8.48
N ARG A 26 -7.08 21.77 9.38
CA ARG A 26 -8.53 21.62 9.12
C ARG A 26 -9.00 22.48 7.95
N LEU A 27 -8.57 23.73 7.87
CA LEU A 27 -8.95 24.64 6.78
C LEU A 27 -8.46 24.10 5.43
N LEU A 28 -7.20 23.65 5.36
CA LEU A 28 -6.63 23.08 4.15
C LEU A 28 -7.44 21.86 3.67
N HIS A 29 -7.64 20.87 4.53
CA HIS A 29 -8.31 19.63 4.14
C HIS A 29 -9.81 19.81 3.91
N ASN A 30 -10.47 20.72 4.61
CA ASN A 30 -11.86 21.09 4.30
C ASN A 30 -11.97 21.71 2.91
N THR A 31 -11.00 22.55 2.52
CA THR A 31 -10.97 23.14 1.16
C THR A 31 -10.76 22.04 0.12
N GLU A 32 -9.81 21.12 0.35
CA GLU A 32 -9.58 19.96 -0.51
C GLU A 32 -10.84 19.09 -0.66
N VAL A 33 -11.58 18.84 0.43
CA VAL A 33 -12.86 18.10 0.39
C VAL A 33 -13.93 18.84 -0.41
N ILE A 34 -14.07 20.15 -0.25
CA ILE A 34 -15.07 20.93 -0.99
C ILE A 34 -14.80 20.85 -2.50
N LEU A 35 -13.55 21.01 -2.92
CA LEU A 35 -13.15 20.87 -4.33
C LEU A 35 -13.44 19.45 -4.84
N TYR A 36 -13.11 18.44 -4.03
CA TYR A 36 -13.33 17.05 -4.40
C TYR A 36 -14.82 16.68 -4.50
N LEU A 37 -15.64 17.19 -3.59
CA LEU A 37 -17.10 17.02 -3.63
C LEU A 37 -17.71 17.72 -4.85
N TYR A 38 -17.19 18.89 -5.23
CA TYR A 38 -17.58 19.55 -6.46
C TYR A 38 -17.31 18.66 -7.68
N GLY A 39 -16.11 18.07 -7.80
CA GLY A 39 -15.77 17.13 -8.87
C GLY A 39 -16.69 15.91 -8.90
N LEU A 40 -17.01 15.34 -7.73
CA LEU A 40 -17.95 14.22 -7.62
C LEU A 40 -19.38 14.61 -8.04
N ILE A 41 -19.91 15.74 -7.56
CA ILE A 41 -21.24 16.24 -7.95
C ILE A 41 -21.28 16.45 -9.47
N ARG A 42 -20.22 17.00 -10.05
CA ARG A 42 -20.10 17.22 -11.49
C ARG A 42 -20.22 15.90 -12.26
N LEU A 43 -19.49 14.87 -11.85
CA LEU A 43 -19.56 13.54 -12.46
C LEU A 43 -20.94 12.88 -12.29
N LEU A 44 -21.60 13.07 -11.14
CA LEU A 44 -22.95 12.55 -10.90
C LEU A 44 -23.98 13.22 -11.82
N ILE A 45 -23.87 14.54 -12.04
CA ILE A 45 -24.73 15.28 -12.98
C ILE A 45 -24.54 14.77 -14.41
N ILE A 46 -23.28 14.63 -14.85
CA ILE A 46 -22.95 14.03 -16.16
C ILE A 46 -23.52 12.61 -16.25
N GLY A 47 -23.38 11.82 -15.18
CA GLY A 47 -23.97 10.49 -15.00
C GLY A 47 -25.46 10.46 -15.27
N LEU A 48 -26.20 11.29 -14.53
CA LEU A 48 -27.65 11.37 -14.62
C LEU A 48 -28.12 11.74 -16.03
N MET A 49 -27.49 12.73 -16.66
CA MET A 49 -27.81 13.13 -18.04
C MET A 49 -27.42 12.07 -19.08
N PHE A 50 -26.36 11.29 -18.82
CA PHE A 50 -25.90 10.24 -19.70
C PHE A 50 -26.78 8.98 -19.63
N PHE A 51 -27.26 8.61 -18.44
CA PHE A 51 -28.09 7.41 -18.25
C PHE A 51 -29.56 7.62 -18.62
N ASP A 52 -30.11 8.82 -18.38
CA ASP A 52 -31.50 9.14 -18.63
C ASP A 52 -31.65 10.48 -19.38
N SER A 53 -31.12 10.51 -20.61
CA SER A 53 -31.18 11.69 -21.48
C SER A 53 -32.59 12.05 -21.95
N LYS A 54 -33.57 11.13 -21.84
CA LYS A 54 -34.97 11.39 -22.19
C LYS A 54 -35.65 12.23 -21.11
N THR A 55 -35.44 11.90 -19.84
CA THR A 55 -36.00 12.66 -18.71
C THR A 55 -35.20 13.94 -18.46
N PHE A 56 -33.88 13.91 -18.67
CA PHE A 56 -32.98 15.04 -18.42
C PHE A 56 -32.22 15.45 -19.70
N PRO A 57 -32.90 16.06 -20.70
CA PRO A 57 -32.26 16.54 -21.94
C PRO A 57 -31.41 17.80 -21.73
N LEU A 58 -30.96 18.06 -20.49
CA LEU A 58 -30.15 19.21 -20.13
C LEU A 58 -28.69 19.06 -20.58
N TYR A 59 -28.30 17.90 -21.12
CA TYR A 59 -26.95 17.65 -21.63
C TYR A 59 -26.57 18.66 -22.72
N GLU A 60 -27.53 19.24 -23.44
CA GLU A 60 -27.28 20.23 -24.47
C GLU A 60 -26.80 21.58 -23.91
N TYR A 61 -27.18 21.89 -22.67
CA TYR A 61 -26.87 23.13 -21.95
C TYR A 61 -25.62 23.04 -21.07
N ASP A 62 -25.00 21.86 -21.03
CA ASP A 62 -23.84 21.59 -20.20
C ASP A 62 -22.69 21.05 -21.05
N TYR A 63 -21.56 21.78 -21.14
CA TYR A 63 -20.47 21.39 -22.05
C TYR A 63 -19.86 20.03 -21.71
N GLY A 64 -19.78 19.67 -20.43
CA GLY A 64 -19.24 18.38 -19.98
C GLY A 64 -20.17 17.23 -20.38
N SER A 65 -21.46 17.37 -20.07
CA SER A 65 -22.48 16.37 -20.44
C SER A 65 -22.61 16.24 -21.96
N LYS A 66 -22.58 17.36 -22.71
CA LYS A 66 -22.57 17.38 -24.17
C LYS A 66 -21.37 16.61 -24.74
N TYR A 67 -20.19 16.79 -24.16
CA TYR A 67 -18.98 16.09 -24.57
C TYR A 67 -19.10 14.58 -24.38
N PHE A 68 -19.51 14.13 -23.20
CA PHE A 68 -19.75 12.71 -22.93
C PHE A 68 -20.83 12.15 -23.86
N TRP A 69 -21.91 12.88 -24.11
CA TRP A 69 -22.97 12.48 -25.02
C TRP A 69 -22.49 12.29 -26.47
N ASN A 70 -21.67 13.22 -26.96
CA ASN A 70 -21.08 13.15 -28.31
C ASN A 70 -20.11 11.96 -28.44
N HIS A 71 -19.38 11.65 -27.36
CA HIS A 71 -18.40 10.56 -27.32
C HIS A 71 -18.93 9.26 -26.73
N ARG A 72 -20.25 9.09 -26.58
CA ARG A 72 -20.87 7.92 -25.92
C ARG A 72 -20.51 6.56 -26.50
N LYS A 73 -20.00 6.52 -27.74
CA LYS A 73 -19.48 5.31 -28.38
C LYS A 73 -18.16 4.84 -27.76
N ILE A 74 -17.36 5.77 -27.25
CA ILE A 74 -16.05 5.52 -26.61
C ILE A 74 -16.19 5.63 -25.08
N LEU A 75 -16.83 6.71 -24.61
CA LEU A 75 -17.13 6.96 -23.20
C LEU A 75 -18.46 6.31 -22.86
N ASN A 76 -18.47 4.98 -22.78
CA ASN A 76 -19.68 4.23 -22.53
C ASN A 76 -20.21 4.46 -21.08
N LYS A 77 -21.36 3.85 -20.78
CA LYS A 77 -22.03 3.92 -19.47
C LYS A 77 -21.13 3.48 -18.31
N PHE A 78 -20.26 2.52 -18.58
CA PHE A 78 -19.42 1.86 -17.60
C PHE A 78 -18.19 2.67 -17.23
N PHE A 79 -17.57 3.35 -18.19
CA PHE A 79 -16.49 4.30 -17.94
C PHE A 79 -16.91 5.37 -16.91
N LEU A 80 -18.12 5.90 -17.04
CA LEU A 80 -18.65 6.91 -16.12
C LEU A 80 -18.94 6.33 -14.72
N ILE A 81 -19.46 5.10 -14.65
CA ILE A 81 -19.61 4.37 -13.38
C ILE A 81 -18.24 4.18 -12.71
N ILE A 82 -17.23 3.75 -13.47
CA ILE A 82 -15.85 3.58 -12.97
C ILE A 82 -15.33 4.90 -12.41
N LEU A 83 -15.46 6.02 -13.13
CA LEU A 83 -15.03 7.32 -12.65
C LEU A 83 -15.72 7.72 -11.34
N ILE A 84 -17.03 7.53 -11.24
CA ILE A 84 -17.78 7.81 -10.00
C ILE A 84 -17.28 6.93 -8.85
N LEU A 85 -17.07 5.63 -9.08
CA LEU A 85 -16.53 4.70 -8.08
C LEU A 85 -15.11 5.09 -7.63
N ILE A 86 -14.25 5.52 -8.55
CA ILE A 86 -12.91 6.02 -8.25
C ILE A 86 -13.00 7.27 -7.35
N PHE A 87 -13.91 8.20 -7.65
CA PHE A 87 -14.12 9.37 -6.79
C PHE A 87 -14.63 8.98 -5.40
N ILE A 88 -15.57 8.05 -5.30
CA ILE A 88 -16.05 7.55 -4.01
C ILE A 88 -14.91 6.92 -3.19
N ALA A 89 -14.02 6.15 -3.83
CA ALA A 89 -12.84 5.60 -3.18
C ALA A 89 -11.87 6.70 -2.70
N GLY A 90 -11.67 7.75 -3.50
CA GLY A 90 -10.85 8.90 -3.09
C GLY A 90 -11.44 9.64 -1.89
N LEU A 91 -12.76 9.85 -1.86
CA LEU A 91 -13.45 10.45 -0.71
C LEU A 91 -13.28 9.59 0.56
N HIS A 92 -13.32 8.27 0.42
CA HIS A 92 -13.04 7.35 1.52
C HIS A 92 -11.58 7.47 2.00
N GLY A 93 -10.63 7.60 1.08
CA GLY A 93 -9.22 7.88 1.40
C GLY A 93 -9.04 9.19 2.17
N ILE A 94 -9.68 10.28 1.71
CA ILE A 94 -9.68 11.58 2.39
C ILE A 94 -10.24 11.46 3.81
N LYS A 95 -11.40 10.82 3.97
CA LYS A 95 -11.99 10.57 5.30
C LYS A 95 -11.01 9.82 6.19
N THR A 96 -10.44 8.74 5.67
CA THR A 96 -9.53 7.87 6.41
C THR A 96 -8.29 8.64 6.89
N PHE A 97 -7.62 9.38 6.01
CA PHE A 97 -6.34 10.03 6.32
C PHE A 97 -6.43 11.40 6.98
N PHE A 98 -7.46 12.19 6.68
CA PHE A 98 -7.53 13.59 7.13
C PHE A 98 -8.56 13.83 8.24
N TYR A 99 -9.54 12.92 8.40
CA TYR A 99 -10.63 13.10 9.37
C TYR A 99 -10.70 12.04 10.47
N THR A 100 -9.97 10.93 10.33
CA THR A 100 -9.83 9.97 11.43
C THR A 100 -8.87 10.51 12.48
N HIS A 101 -9.20 10.28 13.77
CA HIS A 101 -8.32 10.67 14.87
C HIS A 101 -6.97 9.96 14.79
N VAL A 102 -5.89 10.73 14.88
CA VAL A 102 -4.50 10.25 14.81
C VAL A 102 -4.05 9.48 16.06
N ASP A 103 -4.82 9.57 17.15
CA ASP A 103 -4.58 8.82 18.39
C ASP A 103 -4.94 7.33 18.29
N THR A 104 -5.58 6.91 17.20
CA THR A 104 -5.88 5.51 16.93
C THR A 104 -4.60 4.70 16.72
N LEU A 105 -4.64 3.42 17.09
CA LEU A 105 -3.48 2.53 17.00
C LEU A 105 -3.01 2.38 15.55
N SER A 106 -3.93 2.43 14.58
CA SER A 106 -3.62 2.35 13.15
C SER A 106 -2.68 3.47 12.71
N PHE A 107 -2.96 4.72 13.12
CA PHE A 107 -2.11 5.87 12.80
C PHE A 107 -0.82 5.86 13.59
N GLN A 108 -0.86 5.52 14.88
CA GLN A 108 0.35 5.42 15.69
C GLN A 108 1.33 4.37 15.14
N MET A 109 0.81 3.23 14.68
CA MET A 109 1.60 2.16 14.05
C MET A 109 2.25 2.61 12.74
N GLN A 110 1.50 3.30 11.88
CA GLN A 110 2.04 3.87 10.65
C GLN A 110 3.11 4.92 10.95
N TYR A 111 2.83 5.82 11.89
CA TYR A 111 3.75 6.87 12.30
C TYR A 111 5.06 6.29 12.86
N ASP A 112 4.97 5.24 13.68
CA ASP A 112 6.15 4.57 14.24
C ASP A 112 7.01 3.93 13.14
N CYS A 113 6.37 3.22 12.20
CA CYS A 113 7.03 2.55 11.08
C CYS A 113 7.66 3.55 10.09
N ILE A 114 6.94 4.60 9.72
CA ILE A 114 7.33 5.52 8.63
C ILE A 114 8.16 6.68 9.17
N VAL A 115 7.62 7.44 10.14
CA VAL A 115 8.22 8.70 10.59
C VAL A 115 9.26 8.43 11.66
N TYR A 116 8.85 7.77 12.74
CA TYR A 116 9.72 7.59 13.91
C TYR A 116 10.95 6.75 13.57
N ASN A 117 10.78 5.61 12.89
CA ASN A 117 11.93 4.79 12.46
C ASN A 117 12.89 5.53 11.52
N THR A 118 12.37 6.41 10.66
CA THR A 118 13.18 7.27 9.77
C THR A 118 13.92 8.34 10.56
N ASP A 119 13.27 8.99 11.52
CA ASP A 119 13.90 9.96 12.41
C ASP A 119 14.99 9.29 13.27
N GLN A 120 14.75 8.07 13.77
CA GLN A 120 15.75 7.29 14.48
C GLN A 120 16.94 6.91 13.59
N TYR A 121 16.70 6.62 12.30
CA TYR A 121 17.77 6.38 11.34
C TYR A 121 18.67 7.61 11.19
N TYR A 122 18.07 8.80 11.02
CA TYR A 122 18.83 10.03 10.89
C TYR A 122 19.59 10.40 12.16
N LYS A 123 19.01 10.16 13.35
CA LYS A 123 19.69 10.33 14.64
C LYS A 123 20.87 9.37 14.84
N SER A 124 20.89 8.25 14.12
CA SER A 124 21.96 7.25 14.19
C SER A 124 22.96 7.35 13.04
N ARG A 125 22.89 8.40 12.21
CA ARG A 125 23.80 8.56 11.08
C ARG A 125 25.25 8.68 11.58
N ASP A 126 26.12 7.90 10.96
CA ASP A 126 27.56 7.92 11.24
C ASP A 126 28.21 9.16 10.63
N THR A 127 29.45 9.47 11.02
CA THR A 127 30.20 10.60 10.46
C THR A 127 30.49 10.39 8.97
N ASP A 128 30.51 11.46 8.19
CA ASP A 128 30.73 11.36 6.74
C ASP A 128 32.10 10.71 6.40
N GLU A 129 33.10 10.89 7.27
CA GLU A 129 34.40 10.21 7.18
C GLU A 129 34.29 8.70 7.33
N ASN A 130 33.60 8.23 8.38
CA ASN A 130 33.37 6.79 8.59
C ASN A 130 32.55 6.17 7.45
N ILE A 131 31.56 6.90 6.94
CA ILE A 131 30.76 6.46 5.80
C ILE A 131 31.65 6.34 4.56
N ALA A 132 32.46 7.35 4.25
CA ALA A 132 33.37 7.33 3.11
C ALA A 132 34.37 6.16 3.21
N MET A 133 34.94 5.92 4.40
CA MET A 133 35.84 4.80 4.65
C MET A 133 35.17 3.44 4.39
N LYS A 134 33.96 3.22 4.95
CA LYS A 134 33.19 1.97 4.75
C LYS A 134 32.85 1.75 3.26
N LEU A 135 32.50 2.81 2.54
CA LEU A 135 32.20 2.74 1.11
C LEU A 135 33.44 2.43 0.28
N SER A 136 34.60 3.02 0.59
CA SER A 136 35.88 2.75 -0.08
C SER A 136 36.30 1.30 0.12
N GLN A 137 36.27 0.81 1.36
CA GLN A 137 36.64 -0.56 1.69
C GLN A 137 35.80 -1.58 0.89
N ARG A 138 34.49 -1.40 0.80
CA ARG A 138 33.63 -2.27 -0.02
C ARG A 138 33.91 -2.21 -1.50
N PHE A 139 34.19 -1.01 -1.99
CA PHE A 139 34.52 -0.82 -3.40
C PHE A 139 35.79 -1.61 -3.75
N GLU A 140 36.81 -1.52 -2.90
CA GLU A 140 38.05 -2.29 -3.01
C GLU A 140 37.79 -3.80 -2.90
N ASP A 141 36.98 -4.23 -1.93
CA ASP A 141 36.60 -5.64 -1.76
C ASP A 141 35.93 -6.22 -3.02
N TYR A 142 34.99 -5.50 -3.65
CA TYR A 142 34.35 -5.96 -4.88
C TYR A 142 35.32 -6.00 -6.06
N GLN A 143 36.22 -5.04 -6.16
CA GLN A 143 37.27 -5.08 -7.18
C GLN A 143 38.17 -6.30 -7.01
N GLN A 144 38.64 -6.57 -5.79
CA GLN A 144 39.48 -7.72 -5.50
C GLN A 144 38.75 -9.05 -5.76
N GLN A 145 37.51 -9.17 -5.31
CA GLN A 145 36.69 -10.37 -5.54
C GLN A 145 36.43 -10.61 -7.02
N PHE A 146 36.17 -9.57 -7.82
CA PHE A 146 35.95 -9.71 -9.25
C PHE A 146 37.20 -10.16 -10.00
N VAL A 147 38.36 -9.59 -9.68
CA VAL A 147 39.64 -10.02 -10.25
C VAL A 147 39.95 -11.48 -9.88
N ARG A 148 39.63 -11.88 -8.65
CA ARG A 148 39.83 -13.26 -8.16
C ARG A 148 38.90 -14.27 -8.84
N ASN A 149 37.60 -13.95 -8.92
CA ASN A 149 36.58 -14.90 -9.38
C ASN A 149 36.41 -14.91 -10.91
N HIS A 150 36.77 -13.83 -11.60
CA HIS A 150 36.50 -13.64 -13.02
C HIS A 150 37.72 -13.11 -13.79
N ARG A 151 38.86 -13.79 -13.65
CA ARG A 151 40.16 -13.39 -14.23
C ARG A 151 40.18 -13.13 -15.74
N LEU A 152 39.32 -13.84 -16.50
CA LEU A 152 39.18 -13.63 -17.96
C LEU A 152 38.32 -12.41 -18.28
N LEU A 153 37.15 -12.26 -17.61
CA LEU A 153 36.27 -11.11 -17.82
C LEU A 153 36.92 -9.80 -17.37
N SER A 154 37.76 -9.83 -16.32
CA SER A 154 38.50 -8.65 -15.86
C SER A 154 39.53 -8.12 -16.85
N LYS A 155 39.94 -8.93 -17.84
CA LYS A 155 40.82 -8.52 -18.94
C LYS A 155 40.06 -7.99 -20.16
N ILE A 156 38.83 -8.46 -20.38
CA ILE A 156 38.03 -8.16 -21.57
C ILE A 156 37.15 -6.93 -21.35
N ILE A 157 36.51 -6.81 -20.18
CA ILE A 157 35.56 -5.71 -19.91
C ILE A 157 36.33 -4.43 -19.57
N PRO A 158 36.02 -3.29 -20.22
CA PRO A 158 36.61 -2.00 -19.88
C PRO A 158 36.47 -1.65 -18.39
N ARG A 159 37.58 -1.24 -17.76
CA ARG A 159 37.62 -0.91 -16.32
C ARG A 159 36.57 0.13 -15.91
N PHE A 160 36.24 1.09 -16.79
CA PHE A 160 35.26 2.12 -16.46
C PHE A 160 33.84 1.55 -16.27
N LEU A 161 33.42 0.56 -17.07
CA LEU A 161 32.12 -0.10 -16.94
C LEU A 161 32.04 -0.90 -15.64
N VAL A 162 33.09 -1.68 -15.36
CA VAL A 162 33.18 -2.49 -14.12
C VAL A 162 33.15 -1.59 -12.89
N ASN A 163 33.91 -0.49 -12.89
CA ASN A 163 33.93 0.46 -11.79
C ASN A 163 32.57 1.16 -11.60
N HIS A 164 31.88 1.49 -12.69
CA HIS A 164 30.54 2.08 -12.60
C HIS A 164 29.53 1.09 -11.99
N LEU A 165 29.55 -0.17 -12.43
CA LEU A 165 28.74 -1.23 -11.85
C LEU A 165 29.05 -1.46 -10.37
N PHE A 166 30.32 -1.44 -9.97
CA PHE A 166 30.69 -1.54 -8.56
C PHE A 166 30.26 -0.34 -7.75
N ARG A 167 30.33 0.89 -8.28
CA ARG A 167 29.77 2.06 -7.58
C ARG A 167 28.27 1.93 -7.35
N ILE A 168 27.52 1.46 -8.34
CA ILE A 168 26.08 1.17 -8.20
C ILE A 168 25.87 0.08 -7.14
N ARG A 169 26.63 -1.02 -7.21
CA ARG A 169 26.54 -2.11 -6.24
C ARG A 169 26.86 -1.66 -4.82
N VAL A 170 27.97 -0.94 -4.61
CA VAL A 170 28.35 -0.36 -3.31
C VAL A 170 27.27 0.57 -2.80
N TRP A 171 26.67 1.39 -3.67
CA TRP A 171 25.56 2.25 -3.28
C TRP A 171 24.34 1.45 -2.81
N ILE A 172 23.94 0.41 -3.55
CA ILE A 172 22.84 -0.49 -3.16
C ILE A 172 23.17 -1.21 -1.85
N ASP A 173 24.35 -1.82 -1.75
CA ASP A 173 24.79 -2.60 -0.61
C ASP A 173 25.01 -1.72 0.64
N SER A 174 25.35 -0.44 0.46
CA SER A 174 25.42 0.54 1.55
C SER A 174 24.07 0.77 2.21
N TRP A 175 23.01 0.89 1.40
CA TRP A 175 21.64 0.97 1.90
C TRP A 175 21.16 -0.35 2.49
N LEU A 176 21.43 -1.47 1.81
CA LEU A 176 21.06 -2.81 2.27
C LEU A 176 21.83 -3.26 3.51
N GLN A 177 22.97 -2.66 3.85
CA GLN A 177 23.73 -3.02 5.05
C GLN A 177 23.75 -1.90 6.09
N LEU A 178 23.03 -0.79 5.86
CA LEU A 178 23.00 0.38 6.74
C LEU A 178 24.40 0.87 7.11
N ASP A 179 25.34 0.90 6.16
CA ASP A 179 26.72 1.33 6.45
C ASP A 179 26.82 2.80 6.83
N ARG A 180 25.78 3.56 6.50
CA ARG A 180 25.62 4.98 6.80
C ARG A 180 25.26 5.27 8.26
N VAL A 181 25.09 4.23 9.07
CA VAL A 181 24.51 4.30 10.41
C VAL A 181 25.43 3.62 11.39
N ASP A 182 25.59 4.19 12.57
CA ASP A 182 26.10 3.45 13.72
C ASP A 182 25.05 2.41 14.13
N ARG A 183 25.32 1.15 13.81
CA ARG A 183 24.42 0.03 14.09
C ARG A 183 24.15 -0.14 15.58
N ASN A 184 25.14 0.08 16.44
CA ASN A 184 24.97 -0.07 17.88
C ASN A 184 24.03 1.00 18.42
N LEU A 185 24.21 2.25 17.98
CA LEU A 185 23.33 3.36 18.32
C LEU A 185 21.90 3.11 17.83
N PHE A 186 21.75 2.68 16.58
CA PHE A 186 20.44 2.43 15.97
C PHE A 186 19.71 1.26 16.61
N GLU A 187 20.39 0.15 16.89
CA GLU A 187 19.77 -1.07 17.45
C GLU A 187 19.48 -0.95 18.95
N ASN A 188 20.40 -0.38 19.73
CA ASN A 188 20.30 -0.42 21.18
C ASN A 188 19.63 0.81 21.80
N GLN A 189 19.86 2.01 21.24
CA GLN A 189 19.38 3.26 21.83
C GLN A 189 18.17 3.82 21.07
N ASN A 190 18.27 3.91 19.75
CA ASN A 190 17.27 4.56 18.91
C ASN A 190 16.23 3.56 18.39
N LYS A 191 15.51 2.88 19.31
CA LYS A 191 14.49 1.87 18.99
C LYS A 191 13.17 2.50 18.52
N MET A 192 12.36 1.74 17.77
CA MET A 192 10.97 2.12 17.47
C MET A 192 10.11 2.10 18.75
N ARG A 193 9.04 2.89 18.81
CA ARG A 193 8.22 3.07 20.02
C ARG A 193 7.26 1.91 20.24
N LEU A 194 6.49 1.52 19.21
CA LEU A 194 5.52 0.44 19.29
C LEU A 194 6.15 -0.93 19.04
N PHE A 195 7.26 -0.96 18.27
CA PHE A 195 8.02 -2.17 17.99
C PHE A 195 9.46 -2.11 18.52
N PRO A 196 9.68 -1.97 19.84
CA PRO A 196 11.01 -1.81 20.42
C PRO A 196 11.92 -3.03 20.21
N ASN A 197 11.33 -4.20 19.95
CA ASN A 197 12.05 -5.45 19.70
C ASN A 197 12.08 -5.85 18.22
N ALA A 198 11.68 -4.97 17.31
CA ALA A 198 11.83 -5.23 15.88
C ALA A 198 13.31 -5.40 15.55
N ASN A 199 13.64 -6.51 14.90
CA ASN A 199 15.02 -6.77 14.50
C ASN A 199 15.52 -5.71 13.50
N ILE A 200 16.84 -5.53 13.45
CA ILE A 200 17.50 -4.60 12.54
C ILE A 200 17.08 -4.81 11.08
N LYS A 201 16.85 -6.07 10.71
CA LYS A 201 16.38 -6.45 9.37
C LYS A 201 15.02 -5.83 9.06
N SER A 202 14.03 -5.95 9.94
CA SER A 202 12.68 -5.39 9.76
C SER A 202 12.74 -3.88 9.56
N ARG A 203 13.42 -3.20 10.49
CA ARG A 203 13.58 -1.74 10.47
C ARG A 203 14.21 -1.24 9.19
N LYS A 204 15.25 -1.94 8.72
CA LYS A 204 15.91 -1.67 7.45
C LYS A 204 14.99 -1.87 6.24
N HIS A 205 14.17 -2.93 6.23
CA HIS A 205 13.24 -3.16 5.11
C HIS A 205 12.19 -2.06 5.05
N VAL A 206 11.70 -1.59 6.20
CA VAL A 206 10.76 -0.45 6.23
C VAL A 206 11.42 0.83 5.72
N LEU A 207 12.64 1.15 6.18
CA LEU A 207 13.37 2.33 5.68
C LEU A 207 13.60 2.27 4.17
N LEU A 208 14.06 1.13 3.66
CA LEU A 208 14.29 0.93 2.24
C LEU A 208 12.97 1.05 1.46
N PHE A 209 11.89 0.47 1.99
CA PHE A 209 10.55 0.61 1.42
C PHE A 209 10.12 2.07 1.34
N VAL A 210 10.25 2.85 2.42
CA VAL A 210 9.90 4.28 2.45
C VAL A 210 10.73 5.09 1.43
N LEU A 211 12.03 4.81 1.33
CA LEU A 211 12.90 5.50 0.36
C LEU A 211 12.55 5.17 -1.09
N ILE A 212 12.32 3.89 -1.38
CA ILE A 212 11.95 3.43 -2.72
C ILE A 212 10.58 3.98 -3.11
N ILE A 213 9.60 3.91 -2.20
CA ILE A 213 8.25 4.37 -2.50
C ILE A 213 8.20 5.89 -2.65
N ASP A 214 8.99 6.66 -1.90
CA ASP A 214 9.11 8.11 -2.11
C ASP A 214 9.66 8.45 -3.51
N CYS A 215 10.61 7.67 -4.03
CA CYS A 215 11.10 7.82 -5.40
C CYS A 215 9.99 7.51 -6.42
N PHE A 216 9.28 6.39 -6.26
CA PHE A 216 8.15 6.05 -7.12
C PHE A 216 7.01 7.07 -7.04
N ASN A 217 6.73 7.61 -5.86
CA ASN A 217 5.75 8.68 -5.66
C ASN A 217 6.12 9.94 -6.42
N PHE A 218 7.38 10.35 -6.36
CA PHE A 218 7.87 11.51 -7.10
C PHE A 218 7.65 11.35 -8.61
N ILE A 219 8.06 10.20 -9.16
CA ILE A 219 7.88 9.88 -10.59
C ILE A 219 6.39 9.78 -10.94
N GLY A 220 5.60 9.10 -10.10
CA GLY A 220 4.16 8.92 -10.30
C GLY A 220 3.40 10.24 -10.30
N HIS A 221 3.76 11.17 -9.42
CA HIS A 221 3.19 12.53 -9.42
C HIS A 221 3.47 13.29 -10.70
N ILE A 222 4.72 13.23 -11.21
CA ILE A 222 5.07 13.83 -12.50
C ILE A 222 4.26 13.19 -13.62
N PHE A 223 4.16 11.86 -13.62
CA PHE A 223 3.39 11.13 -14.63
C PHE A 223 1.91 11.52 -14.61
N VAL A 224 1.25 11.52 -13.44
CA VAL A 224 -0.15 11.92 -13.30
C VAL A 224 -0.35 13.37 -13.76
N ALA A 225 0.51 14.30 -13.34
CA ALA A 225 0.42 15.69 -13.78
C ALA A 225 0.54 15.82 -15.30
N ILE A 226 1.51 15.14 -15.92
CA ILE A 226 1.68 15.13 -17.38
C ILE A 226 0.47 14.51 -18.08
N SER A 227 -0.03 13.36 -17.60
CA SER A 227 -1.20 12.69 -18.17
C SER A 227 -2.45 13.57 -18.12
N VAL A 228 -2.68 14.27 -17.00
CA VAL A 228 -3.80 15.21 -16.88
C VAL A 228 -3.61 16.41 -17.81
N LEU A 229 -2.40 16.98 -17.89
CA LEU A 229 -2.12 18.10 -18.79
C LEU A 229 -2.29 17.72 -20.27
N ILE A 230 -1.86 16.52 -20.67
CA ILE A 230 -2.10 15.98 -22.01
C ILE A 230 -3.60 15.81 -22.26
N GLY A 231 -4.32 15.21 -21.31
CA GLY A 231 -5.77 15.06 -21.39
C GLY A 231 -6.48 16.41 -21.56
N MET A 232 -6.08 17.42 -20.78
CA MET A 232 -6.60 18.78 -20.90
C MET A 232 -6.26 19.41 -22.26
N PHE A 233 -5.06 19.19 -22.77
CA PHE A 233 -4.64 19.71 -24.07
C PHE A 233 -5.54 19.20 -25.22
N PHE A 234 -6.06 17.98 -25.12
CA PHE A 234 -7.00 17.43 -26.11
C PHE A 234 -8.45 17.80 -25.82
N ILE A 235 -8.90 17.67 -24.57
CA ILE A 235 -10.31 17.81 -24.19
C ILE A 235 -10.73 19.29 -24.14
N VAL A 236 -9.90 20.19 -23.61
CA VAL A 236 -10.28 21.60 -23.39
C VAL A 236 -10.55 22.35 -24.70
N PRO A 237 -9.74 22.23 -25.77
CA PRO A 237 -10.06 22.88 -27.04
C PRO A 237 -11.38 22.38 -27.63
N GLU A 238 -11.65 21.09 -27.54
CA GLU A 238 -12.89 20.50 -28.02
C GLU A 238 -14.10 21.02 -27.22
N LEU A 239 -14.01 21.07 -25.90
CA LEU A 239 -15.01 21.69 -25.03
C LEU A 239 -15.21 23.18 -25.35
N ALA A 240 -14.13 23.89 -25.66
CA ALA A 240 -14.17 25.31 -26.02
C ALA A 240 -14.85 25.58 -27.37
N THR A 241 -14.95 24.58 -28.26
CA THR A 241 -15.68 24.71 -29.53
C THR A 241 -17.20 24.57 -29.39
N THR A 242 -17.70 24.09 -28.26
CA THR A 242 -19.15 23.97 -28.02
C THR A 242 -19.81 25.35 -28.05
N ASP A 243 -21.02 25.46 -28.64
CA ASP A 243 -21.69 26.77 -28.85
C ASP A 243 -21.82 27.60 -27.57
N ILE A 244 -22.02 26.94 -26.44
CA ILE A 244 -22.17 27.55 -25.11
C ILE A 244 -20.88 28.20 -24.65
N VAL A 245 -19.75 27.51 -24.81
CA VAL A 245 -18.43 27.99 -24.37
C VAL A 245 -17.86 28.98 -25.38
N ARG A 246 -18.02 28.71 -26.68
CA ARG A 246 -17.49 29.54 -27.77
C ARG A 246 -17.94 30.99 -27.65
N ASN A 247 -19.22 31.20 -27.33
CA ASN A 247 -19.87 32.50 -27.33
C ASN A 247 -19.82 33.24 -25.97
N SER A 248 -19.28 32.62 -24.91
CA SER A 248 -19.28 33.21 -23.56
C SER A 248 -17.88 33.19 -22.92
N LEU A 249 -17.34 34.38 -22.63
CA LEU A 249 -16.08 34.53 -21.90
C LEU A 249 -16.18 33.99 -20.46
N ILE A 250 -17.35 34.13 -19.83
CA ILE A 250 -17.62 33.59 -18.50
C ILE A 250 -17.51 32.06 -18.52
N MET A 251 -18.08 31.41 -19.54
CA MET A 251 -17.99 29.95 -19.68
C MET A 251 -16.57 29.47 -19.97
N LYS A 252 -15.77 30.21 -20.73
CA LYS A 252 -14.34 29.89 -20.94
C LYS A 252 -13.55 29.98 -19.63
N PHE A 253 -13.79 31.01 -18.82
CA PHE A 253 -13.17 31.15 -17.51
C PHE A 253 -13.59 30.04 -16.55
N TYR A 254 -14.87 29.67 -16.55
CA TYR A 254 -15.39 28.57 -15.76
C TYR A 254 -14.77 27.22 -16.15
N LEU A 255 -14.65 26.92 -17.46
CA LEU A 255 -13.97 25.73 -17.96
C LEU A 255 -12.50 25.65 -17.50
N PHE A 256 -11.81 26.79 -17.48
CA PHE A 256 -10.44 26.86 -16.97
C PHE A 256 -10.36 26.54 -15.47
N ILE A 257 -11.26 27.11 -14.65
CA ILE A 257 -11.35 26.80 -13.22
C ILE A 257 -11.66 25.32 -13.01
N GLU A 258 -12.66 24.76 -13.70
CA GLU A 258 -12.99 23.33 -13.58
C GLU A 258 -11.79 22.45 -13.93
N SER A 259 -11.04 22.80 -14.97
CA SER A 259 -9.84 22.06 -15.35
C SER A 259 -8.82 22.06 -14.19
N ILE A 260 -8.58 23.19 -13.54
CA ILE A 260 -7.70 23.25 -12.37
C ILE A 260 -8.23 22.37 -11.23
N ILE A 261 -9.54 22.40 -10.97
CA ILE A 261 -10.16 21.57 -9.91
C ILE A 261 -9.93 20.08 -10.22
N PHE A 262 -10.18 19.63 -11.45
CA PHE A 262 -9.95 18.23 -11.84
C PHE A 262 -8.47 17.82 -11.71
N LEU A 263 -7.52 18.72 -11.99
CA LEU A 263 -6.09 18.45 -11.75
C LEU A 263 -5.81 18.27 -10.26
N VAL A 264 -6.35 19.13 -9.41
CA VAL A 264 -6.20 19.04 -7.96
C VAL A 264 -6.80 17.74 -7.43
N ASP A 265 -8.02 17.39 -7.86
CA ASP A 265 -8.72 16.16 -7.46
C ASP A 265 -7.97 14.90 -7.90
N ALA A 266 -7.43 14.88 -9.12
CA ALA A 266 -6.63 13.76 -9.63
C ALA A 266 -5.34 13.56 -8.82
N LEU A 267 -4.66 14.67 -8.47
CA LEU A 267 -3.47 14.62 -7.62
C LEU A 267 -3.80 14.17 -6.21
N LEU A 268 -4.91 14.66 -5.62
CA LEU A 268 -5.36 14.28 -4.28
C LEU A 268 -5.75 12.80 -4.21
N LEU A 269 -6.48 12.31 -5.23
CA LEU A 269 -6.81 10.90 -5.37
C LEU A 269 -5.55 10.03 -5.43
N PHE A 270 -4.58 10.40 -6.26
CA PHE A 270 -3.30 9.70 -6.34
C PHE A 270 -2.58 9.67 -4.99
N GLN A 271 -2.56 10.79 -4.26
CA GLN A 271 -1.98 10.87 -2.91
C GLN A 271 -2.68 9.92 -1.93
N CYS A 272 -4.00 9.86 -1.94
CA CYS A 272 -4.77 8.96 -1.09
C CYS A 272 -4.47 7.49 -1.39
N ILE A 273 -4.37 7.11 -2.67
CA ILE A 273 -4.00 5.75 -3.09
C ILE A 273 -2.61 5.40 -2.59
N MET A 274 -1.64 6.30 -2.73
CA MET A 274 -0.27 6.06 -2.30
C MET A 274 -0.14 5.99 -0.78
N LEU A 275 -0.87 6.83 -0.04
CA LEU A 275 -0.95 6.76 1.42
C LEU A 275 -1.56 5.43 1.86
N LEU A 276 -2.66 4.99 1.24
CA LEU A 276 -3.29 3.70 1.53
C LEU A 276 -2.31 2.54 1.33
N PHE A 277 -1.67 2.49 0.17
CA PHE A 277 -0.68 1.46 -0.16
C PHE A 277 0.47 1.41 0.87
N CYS A 278 1.01 2.57 1.23
CA CYS A 278 2.12 2.65 2.18
C CYS A 278 1.70 2.26 3.60
N SER A 279 0.50 2.65 4.00
CA SER A 279 -0.02 2.43 5.35
C SER A 279 -0.29 0.96 5.65
N VAL A 280 -0.62 0.18 4.62
CA VAL A 280 -0.73 -1.28 4.70
C VAL A 280 0.65 -1.94 4.61
N SER A 281 1.48 -1.49 3.66
CA SER A 281 2.74 -2.15 3.32
C SER A 281 3.84 -1.97 4.39
N ALA A 282 3.97 -0.80 5.01
CA ALA A 282 5.03 -0.55 5.98
C ALA A 282 4.88 -1.39 7.26
N PRO A 283 3.71 -1.45 7.93
CA PRO A 283 3.50 -2.36 9.04
C PRO A 283 3.58 -3.83 8.64
N PHE A 284 3.09 -4.21 7.45
CA PHE A 284 3.24 -5.57 6.92
C PHE A 284 4.70 -6.04 6.94
N GLN A 285 5.65 -5.20 6.52
CA GLN A 285 7.08 -5.54 6.53
C GLN A 285 7.60 -5.81 7.95
N VAL A 286 7.12 -5.05 8.95
CA VAL A 286 7.47 -5.28 10.36
C VAL A 286 6.86 -6.58 10.87
N PHE A 287 5.57 -6.80 10.63
CA PHE A 287 4.87 -8.03 11.04
C PHE A 287 5.51 -9.26 10.43
N HIS A 288 5.68 -9.29 9.11
CA HIS A 288 6.25 -10.42 8.39
C HIS A 288 7.63 -10.80 8.93
N ASN A 289 8.54 -9.83 9.04
CA ASN A 289 9.92 -10.10 9.46
C ASN A 289 10.01 -10.45 10.95
N THR A 290 9.19 -9.84 11.81
CA THR A 290 9.16 -10.15 13.24
C THR A 290 8.57 -11.53 13.49
N LEU A 291 7.42 -11.86 12.88
CA LEU A 291 6.80 -13.18 12.99
C LEU A 291 7.69 -14.28 12.41
N LYS A 292 8.35 -14.04 11.28
CA LYS A 292 9.32 -14.99 10.71
C LYS A 292 10.44 -15.31 11.70
N HIS A 293 10.98 -14.29 12.36
CA HIS A 293 12.02 -14.46 13.38
C HIS A 293 11.51 -15.23 14.61
N LEU A 294 10.34 -14.87 15.13
CA LEU A 294 9.72 -15.56 16.27
C LEU A 294 9.44 -17.04 15.94
N ASN A 295 8.89 -17.31 14.75
CA ASN A 295 8.60 -18.66 14.30
C ASN A 295 9.86 -19.50 14.11
N GLN A 296 10.96 -18.91 13.62
CA GLN A 296 12.25 -19.61 13.51
C GLN A 296 12.83 -19.98 14.87
N LYS A 297 12.78 -19.06 15.84
CA LYS A 297 13.22 -19.32 17.21
C LYS A 297 12.37 -20.40 17.89
N PHE A 298 11.05 -20.32 17.74
CA PHE A 298 10.15 -21.32 18.29
C PHE A 298 10.33 -22.69 17.64
N TYR A 299 10.53 -22.73 16.32
CA TYR A 299 10.85 -23.96 15.60
C TYR A 299 12.13 -24.62 16.13
N ALA A 300 13.20 -23.85 16.35
CA ALA A 300 14.45 -24.39 16.90
C ALA A 300 14.25 -25.00 18.30
N ILE A 301 13.43 -24.38 19.16
CA ILE A 301 13.07 -24.93 20.48
C ILE A 301 12.22 -26.20 20.33
N SER A 302 11.23 -26.18 19.43
CA SER A 302 10.38 -27.33 19.14
C SER A 302 11.18 -28.52 18.63
N GLU A 303 12.16 -28.31 17.76
CA GLU A 303 12.97 -29.39 17.20
C GLU A 303 13.87 -30.03 18.27
N ASN A 304 14.50 -29.22 19.11
CA ASN A 304 15.22 -29.72 20.29
C ASN A 304 14.29 -30.51 21.23
N SER A 305 13.04 -30.05 21.38
CA SER A 305 12.03 -30.70 22.22
C SER A 305 11.58 -32.06 21.65
N ARG A 306 11.51 -32.20 20.32
CA ARG A 306 11.20 -33.47 19.63
C ARG A 306 12.30 -34.50 19.81
N ILE A 307 13.55 -34.06 19.87
CA ILE A 307 14.71 -34.93 20.14
C ILE A 307 14.81 -35.28 21.65
N GLY A 308 13.85 -34.83 22.47
CA GLY A 308 13.78 -35.15 23.90
C GLY A 308 14.67 -34.30 24.78
N LYS A 309 15.25 -33.20 24.26
CA LYS A 309 16.06 -32.29 25.09
C LYS A 309 15.14 -31.52 26.06
N PRO A 310 15.45 -31.52 27.37
CA PRO A 310 14.66 -30.78 28.33
C PRO A 310 14.80 -29.27 28.10
N ILE A 311 13.72 -28.54 28.36
CA ILE A 311 13.70 -27.07 28.28
C ILE A 311 14.49 -26.50 29.47
N GLY A 312 15.59 -25.82 29.17
CA GLY A 312 16.42 -25.13 30.15
C GLY A 312 15.91 -23.72 30.47
N ALA A 313 16.64 -23.01 31.34
CA ALA A 313 16.26 -21.66 31.77
C ALA A 313 16.32 -20.62 30.64
N ASN A 314 17.26 -20.78 29.69
CA ASN A 314 17.39 -19.87 28.55
C ASN A 314 16.25 -20.08 27.55
N GLU A 315 15.92 -21.32 27.23
CA GLU A 315 14.77 -21.67 26.39
C GLU A 315 13.47 -21.20 27.03
N LEU A 316 13.33 -21.31 28.36
CA LEU A 316 12.14 -20.81 29.07
C LEU A 316 11.99 -19.28 28.96
N LYS A 317 13.09 -18.52 29.10
CA LYS A 317 13.10 -17.07 28.88
C LYS A 317 12.74 -16.72 27.43
N GLU A 318 13.26 -17.48 26.47
CA GLU A 318 12.98 -17.29 25.05
C GLU A 318 11.50 -17.57 24.74
N LEU A 319 10.92 -18.63 25.29
CA LEU A 319 9.49 -18.94 25.20
C LEU A 319 8.62 -17.83 25.79
N GLN A 320 9.00 -17.28 26.95
CA GLN A 320 8.30 -16.12 27.53
C GLN A 320 8.34 -14.90 26.61
N PHE A 321 9.50 -14.63 26.02
CA PHE A 321 9.67 -13.55 25.06
C PHE A 321 8.80 -13.76 23.82
N ILE A 322 8.84 -14.96 23.21
CA ILE A 322 8.04 -15.30 22.02
C ILE A 322 6.54 -15.14 22.31
N TYR A 323 6.05 -15.71 23.41
CA TYR A 323 4.64 -15.58 23.80
C TYR A 323 4.22 -14.11 23.99
N ARG A 324 5.05 -13.30 24.67
CA ARG A 324 4.75 -11.89 24.89
C ARG A 324 4.73 -11.10 23.59
N GLN A 325 5.74 -11.30 22.72
CA GLN A 325 5.81 -10.60 21.44
C GLN A 325 4.66 -11.01 20.52
N HIS A 326 4.36 -12.30 20.43
CA HIS A 326 3.24 -12.79 19.62
C HIS A 326 1.92 -12.16 20.04
N ASN A 327 1.58 -12.13 21.34
CA ASN A 327 0.35 -11.47 21.81
C ASN A 327 0.32 -9.96 21.52
N ILE A 328 1.45 -9.24 21.64
CA ILE A 328 1.52 -7.81 21.29
C ILE A 328 1.23 -7.60 19.80
N LEU A 329 1.83 -8.41 18.93
CA LEU A 329 1.58 -8.33 17.48
C LEU A 329 0.13 -8.69 17.15
N CYS A 330 -0.47 -9.67 17.83
CA CYS A 330 -1.88 -10.01 17.65
C CYS A 330 -2.79 -8.84 18.06
N TYR A 331 -2.46 -8.18 19.17
CA TYR A 331 -3.17 -6.97 19.62
C TYR A 331 -3.08 -5.88 18.54
N TYR A 332 -1.90 -5.61 18.00
CA TYR A 332 -1.74 -4.61 16.94
C TYR A 332 -2.53 -4.98 15.68
N GLU A 333 -2.45 -6.22 15.19
CA GLU A 333 -3.19 -6.67 14.00
C GLU A 333 -4.71 -6.50 14.19
N ILE A 334 -5.27 -7.04 15.29
CA ILE A 334 -6.72 -7.06 15.53
C ILE A 334 -7.29 -5.65 15.76
N PHE A 335 -6.60 -4.82 16.55
CA PHE A 335 -7.12 -3.49 16.86
C PHE A 335 -7.00 -2.55 15.67
N THR A 336 -5.87 -2.58 14.94
CA THR A 336 -5.74 -1.73 13.75
C THR A 336 -6.73 -2.12 12.66
N ASP A 337 -7.03 -3.41 12.52
CA ASP A 337 -8.12 -3.90 11.67
C ASP A 337 -9.47 -3.30 12.07
N LYS A 338 -9.86 -3.43 13.33
CA LYS A 338 -11.14 -2.90 13.83
C LYS A 338 -11.26 -1.38 13.73
N ASP A 339 -10.17 -0.66 13.97
CA ASP A 339 -10.17 0.79 14.03
C ASP A 339 -10.33 1.42 12.64
N VAL A 340 -9.58 0.93 11.64
CA VAL A 340 -9.48 1.58 10.32
C VAL A 340 -9.52 0.58 9.17
N TRP A 341 -8.73 -0.50 9.24
CA TRP A 341 -8.43 -1.27 8.04
C TRP A 341 -9.57 -2.15 7.55
N SER A 342 -10.39 -2.69 8.44
CA SER A 342 -11.51 -3.55 8.09
C SER A 342 -12.49 -2.81 7.16
N GLN A 343 -12.84 -1.57 7.51
CA GLN A 343 -13.73 -0.74 6.71
C GLN A 343 -13.05 -0.26 5.42
N ALA A 344 -11.78 0.14 5.48
CA ALA A 344 -11.04 0.60 4.30
C ALA A 344 -10.87 -0.51 3.25
N LEU A 345 -10.51 -1.73 3.69
CA LEU A 345 -10.39 -2.90 2.84
C LEU A 345 -11.74 -3.30 2.25
N TYR A 346 -12.83 -3.21 3.02
CA TYR A 346 -14.18 -3.44 2.51
C TYR A 346 -14.55 -2.49 1.36
N TYR A 347 -14.37 -1.18 1.54
CA TYR A 347 -14.66 -0.22 0.47
C TYR A 347 -13.74 -0.40 -0.72
N TYR A 348 -12.46 -0.71 -0.49
CA TYR A 348 -11.53 -1.00 -1.57
C TYR A 348 -11.99 -2.23 -2.36
N ALA A 349 -12.43 -3.31 -1.71
CA ALA A 349 -12.98 -4.47 -2.41
C ALA A 349 -14.26 -4.12 -3.18
N LEU A 350 -15.18 -3.37 -2.56
CA LEU A 350 -16.44 -2.95 -3.17
C LEU A 350 -16.25 -2.08 -4.40
N VAL A 351 -15.21 -1.26 -4.46
CA VAL A 351 -14.90 -0.40 -5.60
C VAL A 351 -14.01 -1.09 -6.62
N SER A 352 -12.93 -1.75 -6.19
CA SER A 352 -11.94 -2.35 -7.08
C SER A 352 -12.47 -3.56 -7.85
N ILE A 353 -13.35 -4.38 -7.26
CA ILE A 353 -13.93 -5.54 -7.93
C ILE A 353 -14.78 -5.10 -9.14
N PRO A 354 -15.80 -4.22 -9.00
CA PRO A 354 -16.55 -3.72 -10.14
C PRO A 354 -15.68 -3.04 -11.17
N ILE A 355 -14.75 -2.17 -10.74
CA ILE A 355 -13.83 -1.47 -11.66
C ILE A 355 -13.07 -2.49 -12.52
N ASN A 356 -12.42 -3.48 -11.88
CA ASN A 356 -11.64 -4.49 -12.58
C ASN A 356 -12.51 -5.36 -13.49
N VAL A 357 -13.69 -5.78 -13.03
CA VAL A 357 -14.61 -6.58 -13.84
C VAL A 357 -15.05 -5.80 -15.08
N THR A 358 -15.48 -4.56 -14.90
CA THR A 358 -15.93 -3.70 -15.98
C THR A 358 -14.82 -3.44 -16.99
N PHE A 359 -13.61 -3.13 -16.53
CA PHE A 359 -12.43 -3.00 -17.40
C PHE A 359 -12.16 -4.30 -18.17
N MET A 360 -12.21 -5.46 -17.53
CA MET A 360 -12.02 -6.74 -18.21
C MET A 360 -13.11 -7.03 -19.25
N CYS A 361 -14.36 -6.64 -18.99
CA CYS A 361 -15.45 -6.78 -19.96
C CYS A 361 -15.20 -5.90 -21.19
N GLU A 362 -14.81 -4.64 -21.02
CA GLU A 362 -14.45 -3.75 -22.13
C GLU A 362 -13.26 -4.30 -22.93
N LEU A 363 -12.23 -4.80 -22.26
CA LEU A 363 -11.05 -5.39 -22.94
C LEU A 363 -11.38 -6.58 -23.83
N ILE A 364 -12.38 -7.37 -23.44
CA ILE A 364 -12.79 -8.60 -24.12
C ILE A 364 -13.78 -8.30 -25.24
N LEU A 365 -14.71 -7.38 -25.01
CA LEU A 365 -15.82 -7.11 -25.92
C LEU A 365 -15.50 -6.01 -26.94
N GLU A 366 -14.61 -5.08 -26.63
CA GLU A 366 -14.20 -4.03 -27.55
C GLU A 366 -12.96 -4.45 -28.36
N ASP A 367 -12.92 -4.05 -29.63
CA ASP A 367 -11.82 -4.30 -30.58
C ASP A 367 -10.60 -3.41 -30.28
N LEU A 368 -10.12 -3.45 -29.03
CA LEU A 368 -8.96 -2.71 -28.57
C LEU A 368 -7.66 -3.31 -29.15
N PRO A 369 -6.66 -2.46 -29.50
CA PRO A 369 -5.38 -2.93 -30.02
C PRO A 369 -4.69 -3.92 -29.06
N LYS A 370 -4.07 -4.98 -29.61
CA LYS A 370 -3.44 -6.08 -28.82
C LYS A 370 -2.41 -5.60 -27.79
N LYS A 371 -1.67 -4.52 -28.06
CA LYS A 371 -0.69 -3.92 -27.13
C LYS A 371 -1.35 -3.29 -25.91
N THR A 372 -2.54 -2.73 -26.11
CA THR A 372 -3.37 -2.11 -25.07
C THR A 372 -3.92 -3.17 -24.12
N ARG A 373 -4.35 -4.33 -24.65
CA ARG A 373 -4.86 -5.47 -23.85
C ARG A 373 -3.86 -6.04 -22.84
N PHE A 374 -2.57 -6.15 -23.20
CA PHE A 374 -1.51 -6.66 -22.30
C PHE A 374 -1.13 -5.70 -21.17
N LEU A 375 -1.21 -4.38 -21.40
CA LEU A 375 -0.91 -3.38 -20.38
C LEU A 375 -1.95 -3.42 -19.25
N PHE A 376 -3.21 -3.71 -19.59
CA PHE A 376 -4.32 -3.73 -18.64
C PHE A 376 -4.45 -5.04 -17.85
N LEU A 377 -4.10 -6.19 -18.43
CA LEU A 377 -4.06 -7.49 -17.71
C LEU A 377 -3.01 -7.53 -16.58
N GLY A 378 -1.95 -6.71 -16.69
CA GLY A 378 -0.93 -6.56 -15.66
C GLY A 378 -1.36 -5.73 -14.45
N LEU A 379 -2.38 -4.88 -14.60
CA LEU A 379 -2.83 -3.95 -13.56
C LEU A 379 -3.72 -4.62 -12.49
N THR A 380 -4.35 -5.76 -12.81
CA THR A 380 -5.27 -6.52 -11.93
C THR A 380 -4.56 -7.35 -10.84
N ALA A 381 -3.32 -7.03 -10.50
CA ALA A 381 -2.51 -7.92 -9.68
C ALA A 381 -2.77 -7.73 -8.18
N LEU A 382 -3.44 -8.73 -7.60
CA LEU A 382 -3.82 -8.98 -6.21
C LEU A 382 -2.68 -8.99 -5.16
N HIS A 383 -1.55 -8.31 -5.42
CA HIS A 383 -0.30 -8.48 -4.67
C HIS A 383 -0.39 -7.99 -3.21
N VAL A 384 -1.07 -6.88 -2.96
CA VAL A 384 -1.19 -6.31 -1.60
C VAL A 384 -2.05 -7.21 -0.71
N LEU A 385 -3.13 -7.75 -1.25
CA LEU A 385 -4.03 -8.64 -0.52
C LEU A 385 -3.38 -10.01 -0.23
N ALA A 386 -2.61 -10.55 -1.18
CA ALA A 386 -1.83 -11.76 -0.99
C ALA A 386 -0.75 -11.60 0.09
N ALA A 387 -0.13 -10.42 0.18
CA ALA A 387 0.84 -10.11 1.23
C ALA A 387 0.19 -10.15 2.63
N LEU A 388 -0.97 -9.51 2.81
CA LEU A 388 -1.67 -9.54 4.09
C LEU A 388 -2.15 -10.96 4.47
N ALA A 389 -2.67 -11.75 3.52
CA ALA A 389 -3.00 -13.16 3.78
C ALA A 389 -1.78 -14.00 4.21
N HIS A 390 -0.58 -13.67 3.71
CA HIS A 390 0.65 -14.30 4.16
C HIS A 390 0.95 -13.96 5.64
N VAL A 391 0.68 -12.74 6.11
CA VAL A 391 0.84 -12.39 7.54
C VAL A 391 -0.10 -13.22 8.40
N THR A 392 -1.36 -13.33 7.99
CA THR A 392 -2.35 -14.20 8.65
C THR A 392 -1.81 -15.64 8.78
N SER A 393 -1.27 -16.21 7.70
CA SER A 393 -0.65 -17.53 7.75
C SER A 393 0.55 -17.59 8.72
N ALA A 394 1.40 -16.57 8.72
CA ALA A 394 2.57 -16.51 9.59
C ALA A 394 2.20 -16.44 11.09
N PHE A 395 1.10 -15.76 11.45
CA PHE A 395 0.60 -15.73 12.84
C PHE A 395 0.19 -17.11 13.35
N HIS A 396 -0.39 -17.94 12.48
CA HIS A 396 -0.94 -19.23 12.86
C HIS A 396 0.06 -20.39 12.75
N LYS A 397 1.21 -20.19 12.08
CA LYS A 397 2.22 -21.23 11.88
C LYS A 397 2.79 -21.81 13.18
N ILE A 398 2.83 -21.02 14.25
CA ILE A 398 3.40 -21.46 15.54
C ILE A 398 2.62 -22.64 16.14
N LYS A 399 1.31 -22.76 15.87
CA LYS A 399 0.45 -23.81 16.45
C LYS A 399 0.93 -25.22 16.13
N ASP A 400 1.54 -25.42 14.95
CA ASP A 400 2.00 -26.74 14.49
C ASP A 400 3.21 -27.24 15.32
N TYR A 401 3.86 -26.34 16.04
CA TYR A 401 5.04 -26.61 16.85
C TYR A 401 4.73 -26.65 18.36
N ILE A 402 3.59 -26.09 18.80
CA ILE A 402 3.25 -25.98 20.23
C ILE A 402 3.18 -27.35 20.93
N PRO A 403 2.53 -28.39 20.36
CA PRO A 403 2.42 -29.68 21.04
C PRO A 403 3.77 -30.29 21.45
N ALA A 404 4.77 -30.20 20.57
CA ALA A 404 6.11 -30.72 20.84
C ALA A 404 6.79 -30.01 22.01
N VAL A 405 6.60 -28.69 22.13
CA VAL A 405 7.13 -27.90 23.25
C VAL A 405 6.37 -28.20 24.54
N GLN A 406 5.04 -28.34 24.49
CA GLN A 406 4.21 -28.63 25.66
C GLN A 406 4.56 -29.96 26.33
N VAL A 407 4.93 -30.99 25.54
CA VAL A 407 5.38 -32.28 26.06
C VAL A 407 6.67 -32.16 26.87
N GLN A 408 7.53 -31.16 26.62
CA GLN A 408 8.76 -30.95 27.38
C GLN A 408 8.59 -29.96 28.55
N LEU A 409 7.45 -29.25 28.64
CA LEU A 409 7.12 -28.35 29.74
C LEU A 409 6.53 -29.10 30.96
N ASN A 410 7.15 -30.19 31.38
CA ASN A 410 6.57 -31.10 32.40
C ASN A 410 7.00 -30.81 33.85
N ARG A 411 7.91 -29.86 34.06
CA ARG A 411 8.34 -29.48 35.42
C ARG A 411 7.30 -28.57 36.07
N LEU A 412 7.13 -28.68 37.39
CA LEU A 412 6.24 -27.79 38.17
C LEU A 412 6.56 -26.31 37.94
N THR A 413 7.85 -25.98 37.80
CA THR A 413 8.34 -24.62 37.50
C THR A 413 7.91 -24.10 36.12
N HIS A 414 7.48 -24.99 35.20
CA HIS A 414 7.08 -24.65 33.83
C HIS A 414 5.56 -24.52 33.67
N LEU A 415 4.78 -24.86 34.70
CA LEU A 415 3.32 -24.96 34.62
C LEU A 415 2.66 -23.70 34.05
N ARG A 416 3.09 -22.51 34.52
CA ARG A 416 2.57 -21.23 34.04
C ARG A 416 2.78 -21.03 32.53
N MET A 417 3.93 -21.45 32.01
CA MET A 417 4.21 -21.35 30.57
C MET A 417 3.45 -22.39 29.76
N LYS A 418 3.28 -23.60 30.31
CA LYS A 418 2.46 -24.65 29.69
C LYS A 418 1.03 -24.18 29.49
N LEU A 419 0.38 -23.63 30.53
CA LEU A 419 -0.98 -23.10 30.47
C LEU A 419 -1.11 -21.94 29.47
N LYS A 420 -0.13 -21.04 29.41
CA LYS A 420 -0.13 -19.94 28.43
C LYS A 420 -0.08 -20.42 26.98
N TYR A 421 0.75 -21.43 26.70
CA TYR A 421 0.85 -21.99 25.36
C TYR A 421 -0.34 -22.89 25.01
N ASP A 422 -1.00 -23.48 26.01
CA ASP A 422 -2.24 -24.22 25.85
C ASP A 422 -3.38 -23.28 25.40
N ASP A 423 -3.58 -22.18 26.13
CA ASP A 423 -4.49 -21.10 25.74
C ASP A 423 -4.17 -20.54 24.34
N LEU A 424 -2.89 -20.31 24.03
CA LEU A 424 -2.49 -19.85 22.70
C LEU A 424 -2.82 -20.88 21.62
N TYR A 425 -2.59 -22.17 21.89
CA TYR A 425 -2.90 -23.24 20.95
C TYR A 425 -4.39 -23.32 20.67
N GLU A 426 -5.23 -23.27 21.72
CA GLU A 426 -6.69 -23.25 21.60
C GLU A 426 -7.17 -22.04 20.79
N ARG A 427 -6.65 -20.84 21.07
CA ARG A 427 -6.97 -19.62 20.31
C ARG A 427 -6.60 -19.72 18.83
N LEU A 428 -5.45 -20.31 18.50
CA LEU A 428 -4.99 -20.43 17.11
C LEU A 428 -5.69 -21.56 16.32
N THR A 429 -6.21 -22.56 17.01
CA THR A 429 -6.88 -23.72 16.41
C THR A 429 -8.37 -23.47 16.24
N HIS A 430 -9.05 -23.10 17.34
CA HIS A 430 -10.51 -22.99 17.42
C HIS A 430 -11.01 -21.55 17.53
N GLY A 431 -10.15 -20.61 17.97
CA GLY A 431 -10.51 -19.21 18.11
C GLY A 431 -10.67 -18.47 16.77
N LYS A 432 -11.16 -17.22 16.86
CA LYS A 432 -11.25 -16.30 15.72
C LYS A 432 -9.86 -16.08 15.11
N LYS A 433 -9.78 -16.04 13.78
CA LYS A 433 -8.51 -15.84 13.08
C LYS A 433 -7.91 -14.47 13.40
N ILE A 434 -6.61 -14.48 13.64
CA ILE A 434 -5.79 -13.27 13.78
C ILE A 434 -5.43 -12.82 12.37
N ALA A 435 -6.25 -11.95 11.80
CA ALA A 435 -6.18 -11.51 10.42
C ALA A 435 -6.80 -10.12 10.27
N TYR A 436 -6.39 -9.39 9.23
CA TYR A 436 -7.22 -8.33 8.67
C TYR A 436 -8.54 -8.89 8.13
N THR A 437 -9.57 -8.05 8.04
CA THR A 437 -10.89 -8.43 7.54
C THR A 437 -11.35 -7.51 6.42
N PHE A 438 -12.26 -8.00 5.58
CA PHE A 438 -12.97 -7.18 4.58
C PHE A 438 -14.30 -6.69 5.16
N GLY A 439 -14.29 -5.99 6.29
CA GLY A 439 -15.52 -5.62 6.98
C GLY A 439 -16.34 -6.86 7.32
N TYR A 440 -17.59 -6.85 6.86
CA TYR A 440 -18.53 -7.95 7.04
C TYR A 440 -18.34 -9.13 6.07
N LEU A 441 -17.46 -9.01 5.06
CA LEU A 441 -17.24 -10.05 4.06
C LEU A 441 -16.39 -11.23 4.59
N GLY A 442 -15.64 -11.03 5.67
CA GLY A 442 -14.88 -12.09 6.34
C GLY A 442 -13.38 -11.83 6.45
N ASP A 443 -12.66 -12.86 6.91
CA ASP A 443 -11.24 -12.79 7.25
C ASP A 443 -10.34 -12.89 6.00
N LEU A 444 -9.30 -12.04 5.95
CA LEU A 444 -8.30 -12.01 4.89
C LEU A 444 -7.29 -13.16 5.05
N THR A 445 -7.72 -14.33 4.62
CA THR A 445 -6.95 -15.56 4.55
C THR A 445 -6.76 -15.98 3.09
N TYR A 446 -5.87 -16.93 2.79
CA TYR A 446 -5.79 -17.50 1.44
C TYR A 446 -7.12 -18.09 0.96
N ARG A 447 -7.90 -18.67 1.89
CA ARG A 447 -9.26 -19.14 1.60
C ARG A 447 -10.20 -17.97 1.29
N GLY A 448 -10.20 -16.91 2.10
CA GLY A 448 -11.01 -15.72 1.85
C GLY A 448 -10.65 -15.03 0.53
N LEU A 449 -9.37 -14.98 0.15
CA LEU A 449 -8.93 -14.48 -1.16
C LEU A 449 -9.43 -15.36 -2.31
N PHE A 450 -9.42 -16.68 -2.13
CA PHE A 450 -9.97 -17.60 -3.12
C PHE A 450 -11.49 -17.44 -3.26
N GLU A 451 -12.22 -17.30 -2.17
CA GLU A 451 -13.67 -17.01 -2.18
C GLU A 451 -13.97 -15.66 -2.86
N ALA A 452 -13.20 -14.61 -2.56
CA ALA A 452 -13.29 -13.31 -3.23
C ALA A 452 -12.98 -13.41 -4.73
N PHE A 453 -12.02 -14.24 -5.12
CA PHE A 453 -11.69 -14.52 -6.53
C PHE A 453 -12.84 -15.25 -7.25
N LEU A 454 -13.50 -16.21 -6.59
CA LEU A 454 -14.70 -16.84 -7.15
C LEU A 454 -15.86 -15.84 -7.29
N GLY A 455 -16.05 -14.97 -6.30
CA GLY A 455 -17.02 -13.87 -6.37
C GLY A 455 -16.72 -12.91 -7.52
N TYR A 456 -15.45 -12.59 -7.74
CA TYR A 456 -14.98 -11.81 -8.88
C TYR A 456 -15.34 -12.48 -10.22
N ILE A 457 -15.09 -13.79 -10.37
CA ILE A 457 -15.47 -14.55 -11.57
C ILE A 457 -17.00 -14.50 -11.79
N ALA A 458 -17.79 -14.67 -10.74
CA ALA A 458 -19.25 -14.62 -10.83
C ALA A 458 -19.74 -13.23 -11.27
N ALA A 459 -19.22 -12.16 -10.67
CA ALA A 459 -19.53 -10.78 -11.05
C ALA A 459 -19.15 -10.51 -12.52
N PHE A 460 -18.00 -11.04 -12.95
CA PHE A 460 -17.55 -10.96 -14.33
C PHE A 460 -18.52 -11.59 -15.32
N PHE A 461 -18.98 -12.82 -15.07
CA PHE A 461 -19.98 -13.45 -15.95
C PHE A 461 -21.33 -12.73 -15.94
N LEU A 462 -21.76 -12.19 -14.80
CA LEU A 462 -23.00 -11.40 -14.72
C LEU A 462 -22.92 -10.13 -15.56
N ILE A 463 -21.81 -9.39 -15.48
CA ILE A 463 -21.61 -8.16 -16.26
C ILE A 463 -21.46 -8.47 -17.75
N ILE A 464 -20.71 -9.53 -18.13
CA ILE A 464 -20.64 -9.97 -19.53
C ILE A 464 -22.02 -10.31 -20.09
N ARG A 465 -22.85 -11.04 -19.33
CA ARG A 465 -24.21 -11.38 -19.77
C ARG A 465 -25.04 -10.13 -20.03
N PHE A 466 -24.90 -9.10 -19.19
CA PHE A 466 -25.55 -7.82 -19.39
C PHE A 466 -25.10 -7.14 -20.69
N TYR A 467 -23.80 -7.17 -20.99
CA TYR A 467 -23.25 -6.67 -22.26
C TYR A 467 -23.79 -7.44 -23.48
N MET A 468 -23.81 -8.77 -23.42
CA MET A 468 -24.29 -9.60 -24.54
C MET A 468 -25.77 -9.36 -24.82
N ASN A 469 -26.59 -9.17 -23.80
CA ASN A 469 -28.01 -8.89 -23.94
C ASN A 469 -28.26 -7.46 -24.46
N GLY A 470 -27.45 -6.47 -24.04
CA GLY A 470 -27.58 -5.08 -24.50
C GLY A 470 -27.32 -4.92 -25.99
N ASN A 471 -26.31 -5.63 -26.52
CA ASN A 471 -25.97 -5.60 -27.95
C ASN A 471 -27.00 -6.31 -28.86
N GLN A 472 -27.93 -7.10 -28.30
CA GLN A 472 -29.03 -7.70 -29.06
C GLN A 472 -30.22 -6.74 -29.20
N THR A 473 -30.24 -5.64 -28.45
CA THR A 473 -31.33 -4.65 -28.43
C THR A 473 -30.99 -3.31 -29.10
N SER A 474 -29.75 -3.16 -29.58
CA SER A 474 -29.27 -2.04 -30.41
C SER A 474 -29.13 -2.47 -31.85
#